data_AF-A0A8T3MTC0-F1
#
_entry.id   AF-A0A8T3MTC0-F1
#
_cell.length_a   1.000
_cell.length_b   1.000
_cell.length_c   1.000
_cell.angle_alpha   90.00
_cell.angle_beta   90.00
_cell.angle_gamma   90.00
#
_symmetry.space_group_name_H-M   'P 1'
#
loop_
_entity.id
_entity.type
_entity.pdbx_description
1 polymer ?
#
loop_
_entity_poly.entity_id
_entity_poly.type
_entity_poly.pdbx_seq_one_letter_code
_entity_poly.pdbx_strand_id
1 'polypeptide(L)'
;MSAVPALPARIGGIDIPQDDVSEATWRWAHRSLPDYLFAHSVRAYCWGAAIGAGEGWAFEPRILWTSSLMHDIGLTRIPRNSMCFEVEGAEIARAFLVRNGMPAGDAEKAAIAIILHMRAGVGLDDGIESVLLDRATGLDVRGDGYSLVDAVRPEVVEAFPRGAFDRRFLAAIEREVAVRPGCQSARLLHTTGLAAEMARSRWSTAGTDGASPIGG
;
A
#
# COMPACT_ATOMS: atom_id res chain seq x y z
N MET A 1 -2.63 -14.98 21.25
CA MET A 1 -2.73 -14.29 19.95
C MET A 1 -4.15 -13.77 19.84
N SER A 2 -4.35 -12.46 19.74
CA SER A 2 -5.70 -11.91 19.51
C SER A 2 -6.24 -12.45 18.18
N ALA A 3 -7.53 -12.77 18.14
CA ALA A 3 -8.17 -13.22 16.92
C ALA A 3 -8.07 -12.12 15.85
N VAL A 4 -7.77 -12.51 14.60
CA VAL A 4 -7.81 -11.58 13.46
C VAL A 4 -9.27 -11.14 13.26
N PRO A 5 -9.56 -9.83 13.17
CA PRO A 5 -10.92 -9.37 12.93
C PRO A 5 -11.44 -9.88 11.59
N ALA A 6 -12.76 -10.03 11.45
CA ALA A 6 -13.38 -10.35 10.17
C ALA A 6 -13.09 -9.26 9.13
N LEU A 7 -13.06 -9.64 7.86
CA LEU A 7 -12.95 -8.67 6.76
C LEU A 7 -14.16 -7.71 6.80
N PRO A 8 -13.95 -6.39 6.92
CA PRO A 8 -15.06 -5.45 6.82
C PRO A 8 -15.66 -5.47 5.41
N ALA A 9 -16.97 -5.34 5.30
CA ALA A 9 -17.65 -5.19 4.00
C ALA A 9 -17.33 -3.84 3.34
N ARG A 10 -17.10 -2.80 4.15
CA ARG A 10 -16.79 -1.43 3.70
C ARG A 10 -15.79 -0.75 4.62
N ILE A 11 -14.96 0.13 4.05
CA ILE A 11 -14.04 1.00 4.78
C ILE A 11 -14.18 2.41 4.23
N GLY A 12 -14.59 3.38 5.07
CA GLY A 12 -14.77 4.78 4.66
C GLY A 12 -15.62 4.95 3.40
N GLY A 13 -16.74 4.23 3.33
CA GLY A 13 -17.63 4.21 2.17
C GLY A 13 -17.12 3.41 0.96
N ILE A 14 -15.92 2.84 0.97
CA ILE A 14 -15.40 1.99 -0.12
C ILE A 14 -15.79 0.53 0.13
N ASP A 15 -16.36 -0.13 -0.88
CA ASP A 15 -16.70 -1.56 -0.82
C ASP A 15 -15.43 -2.43 -0.89
N ILE A 16 -15.39 -3.47 -0.08
CA ILE A 16 -14.28 -4.44 -0.03
C ILE A 16 -14.74 -5.75 -0.67
N PRO A 17 -13.96 -6.39 -1.56
CA PRO A 17 -14.35 -7.67 -2.17
C PRO A 17 -14.54 -8.75 -1.08
N GLN A 18 -15.71 -9.40 -1.08
CA GLN A 18 -16.16 -10.37 -0.06
C GLN A 18 -16.02 -11.83 -0.54
N ASP A 19 -14.86 -12.16 -1.12
CA ASP A 19 -14.55 -13.51 -1.59
C ASP A 19 -13.42 -14.16 -0.75
N ASP A 20 -13.25 -15.48 -0.94
CA ASP A 20 -12.30 -16.28 -0.15
C ASP A 20 -10.85 -15.81 -0.26
N VAL A 21 -10.39 -15.35 -1.44
CA VAL A 21 -9.01 -14.89 -1.60
C VAL A 21 -8.81 -13.52 -0.96
N SER A 22 -9.82 -12.65 -1.00
CA SER A 22 -9.81 -11.36 -0.32
C SER A 22 -9.79 -11.50 1.20
N GLU A 23 -10.59 -12.42 1.76
CA GLU A 23 -10.59 -12.78 3.18
C GLU A 23 -9.25 -13.43 3.60
N ALA A 24 -8.71 -14.34 2.78
CA ALA A 24 -7.42 -14.96 3.04
C ALA A 24 -6.30 -13.92 3.07
N THR A 25 -6.32 -12.96 2.14
CA THR A 25 -5.33 -11.89 2.05
C THR A 25 -5.41 -10.94 3.23
N TRP A 26 -6.62 -10.55 3.66
CA TRP A 26 -6.85 -9.77 4.88
C TRP A 26 -6.23 -10.44 6.10
N ARG A 27 -6.52 -11.73 6.29
CA ARG A 27 -6.00 -12.51 7.41
C ARG A 27 -4.49 -12.66 7.38
N TRP A 28 -3.93 -12.82 6.18
CA TRP A 28 -2.49 -12.88 5.99
C TRP A 28 -1.83 -11.54 6.32
N ALA A 29 -2.36 -10.43 5.81
CA ALA A 29 -1.79 -9.10 6.03
C ALA A 29 -1.75 -8.74 7.51
N HIS A 30 -2.83 -9.05 8.25
CA HIS A 30 -2.89 -8.88 9.71
C HIS A 30 -1.82 -9.65 10.49
N ARG A 31 -1.38 -10.80 9.98
CA ARG A 31 -0.38 -11.65 10.65
C ARG A 31 1.04 -11.36 10.21
N SER A 32 1.21 -10.88 8.99
CA SER A 32 2.51 -10.79 8.32
C SER A 32 3.07 -9.38 8.26
N LEU A 33 2.22 -8.35 8.27
CA LEU A 33 2.66 -6.97 8.18
C LEU A 33 2.73 -6.34 9.58
N PRO A 34 3.74 -5.48 9.84
CA PRO A 34 3.68 -4.57 10.98
C PRO A 34 2.53 -3.57 10.78
N ASP A 35 1.92 -3.12 11.87
CA ASP A 35 0.69 -2.30 11.85
C ASP A 35 0.75 -1.10 10.90
N TYR A 36 1.90 -0.43 10.77
CA TYR A 36 2.04 0.73 9.89
C TYR A 36 1.97 0.38 8.40
N LEU A 37 2.52 -0.77 7.99
CA LEU A 37 2.40 -1.27 6.61
C LEU A 37 1.01 -1.82 6.36
N PHE A 38 0.44 -2.53 7.33
CA PHE A 38 -0.93 -3.02 7.22
C PHE A 38 -1.92 -1.86 7.00
N ALA A 39 -1.87 -0.83 7.85
CA ALA A 39 -2.73 0.35 7.70
C ALA A 39 -2.47 1.07 6.37
N HIS A 40 -1.22 1.23 5.95
CA HIS A 40 -0.86 1.80 4.65
C HIS A 40 -1.45 1.02 3.48
N SER A 41 -1.29 -0.30 3.47
CA SER A 41 -1.83 -1.19 2.46
C SER A 41 -3.35 -1.09 2.33
N VAL A 42 -4.07 -1.04 3.45
CA VAL A 42 -5.54 -0.87 3.44
C VAL A 42 -5.93 0.51 2.91
N ARG A 43 -5.23 1.57 3.33
CA ARG A 43 -5.44 2.92 2.78
C ARG A 43 -5.16 2.97 1.28
N ALA A 44 -4.08 2.33 0.81
CA ALA A 44 -3.73 2.27 -0.61
C ALA A 44 -4.86 1.64 -1.45
N TYR A 45 -5.48 0.55 -0.98
CA TYR A 45 -6.68 0.03 -1.66
C TYR A 45 -7.79 1.08 -1.73
N CYS A 46 -8.11 1.73 -0.60
CA CYS A 46 -9.20 2.70 -0.53
C CYS A 46 -8.95 3.90 -1.45
N TRP A 47 -7.72 4.39 -1.51
CA TRP A 47 -7.31 5.46 -2.42
C TRP A 47 -7.41 5.04 -3.88
N GLY A 48 -6.89 3.86 -4.22
CA GLY A 48 -6.96 3.33 -5.59
C GLY A 48 -8.40 3.15 -6.06
N ALA A 49 -9.26 2.60 -5.20
CA ALA A 49 -10.68 2.42 -5.52
C ALA A 49 -11.41 3.77 -5.68
N ALA A 50 -11.15 4.74 -4.80
CA ALA A 50 -11.72 6.08 -4.88
C ALA A 50 -11.26 6.84 -6.14
N ILE A 51 -9.97 6.74 -6.48
CA ILE A 51 -9.41 7.32 -7.71
C ILE A 51 -10.05 6.66 -8.93
N GLY A 52 -10.12 5.34 -8.99
CA GLY A 52 -10.75 4.62 -10.10
C GLY A 52 -12.21 5.04 -10.30
N ALA A 53 -12.98 5.18 -9.22
CA ALA A 53 -14.35 5.66 -9.27
C ALA A 53 -14.45 7.11 -9.77
N GLY A 54 -13.60 8.01 -9.27
CA GLY A 54 -13.57 9.42 -9.68
C GLY A 54 -13.18 9.64 -11.14
N GLU A 55 -12.32 8.78 -11.68
CA GLU A 55 -11.85 8.82 -13.08
C GLU A 55 -12.75 8.03 -14.04
N GLY A 56 -13.75 7.32 -13.51
CA GLY A 56 -14.64 6.45 -14.30
C GLY A 56 -13.94 5.20 -14.86
N TRP A 57 -12.87 4.74 -14.22
CA TRP A 57 -12.11 3.56 -14.64
C TRP A 57 -12.68 2.28 -14.05
N ALA A 58 -12.97 1.31 -14.91
CA ALA A 58 -13.30 -0.05 -14.50
C ALA A 58 -12.02 -0.83 -14.19
N PHE A 59 -11.97 -1.47 -13.03
CA PHE A 59 -10.90 -2.34 -12.58
C PHE A 59 -11.50 -3.54 -11.83
N GLU A 60 -10.74 -4.62 -11.66
CA GLU A 60 -11.13 -5.77 -10.85
C GLU A 60 -10.76 -5.52 -9.37
N PRO A 61 -11.75 -5.34 -8.47
CA PRO A 61 -11.47 -4.99 -7.07
C PRO A 61 -10.63 -6.02 -6.35
N ARG A 62 -10.74 -7.32 -6.69
CA ARG A 62 -9.93 -8.37 -6.09
C ARG A 62 -8.45 -8.22 -6.39
N ILE A 63 -8.10 -7.83 -7.61
CA ILE A 63 -6.69 -7.63 -8.01
C ILE A 63 -6.13 -6.41 -7.28
N LEU A 64 -6.87 -5.29 -7.23
CA LEU A 64 -6.42 -4.11 -6.51
C LEU A 64 -6.32 -4.36 -5.00
N TRP A 65 -7.30 -5.04 -4.39
CA TRP A 65 -7.30 -5.39 -2.97
C TRP A 65 -6.09 -6.23 -2.60
N THR A 66 -5.88 -7.32 -3.33
CA THR A 66 -4.82 -8.26 -3.02
C THR A 66 -3.43 -7.69 -3.28
N SER A 67 -3.24 -6.96 -4.39
CA SER A 67 -1.98 -6.28 -4.65
C SER A 67 -1.68 -5.20 -3.60
N SER A 68 -2.67 -4.39 -3.21
CA SER A 68 -2.52 -3.37 -2.15
C SER A 68 -2.10 -3.97 -0.81
N LEU A 69 -2.73 -5.08 -0.39
CA LEU A 69 -2.42 -5.74 0.89
C LEU A 69 -1.09 -6.47 0.92
N MET A 70 -0.49 -6.79 -0.24
CA MET A 70 0.73 -7.58 -0.32
C MET A 70 1.95 -6.81 -0.83
N HIS A 71 1.80 -5.60 -1.37
CA HIS A 71 2.89 -4.92 -2.09
C HIS A 71 4.16 -4.70 -1.26
N ASP A 72 4.02 -4.43 0.03
CA ASP A 72 5.12 -4.08 0.93
C ASP A 72 5.72 -5.28 1.70
N ILE A 73 5.29 -6.50 1.43
CA ILE A 73 5.80 -7.66 2.18
C ILE A 73 7.30 -7.86 2.03
N GLY A 74 7.86 -7.48 0.87
CA GLY A 74 9.30 -7.53 0.64
C GLY A 74 10.09 -6.71 1.67
N LEU A 75 9.53 -5.61 2.21
CA LEU A 75 10.17 -4.76 3.23
C LEU A 75 10.22 -5.40 4.62
N THR A 76 9.44 -6.46 4.86
CA THR A 76 9.36 -7.13 6.17
C THR A 76 10.38 -8.24 6.34
N ARG A 77 11.02 -8.68 5.25
CA ARG A 77 11.90 -9.85 5.25
C ARG A 77 13.34 -9.45 5.48
N ILE A 78 14.09 -10.35 6.12
CA ILE A 78 15.55 -10.24 6.15
C ILE A 78 16.02 -10.50 4.70
N PRO A 79 16.74 -9.57 4.06
CA PRO A 79 17.23 -9.78 2.70
C PRO A 79 18.14 -11.01 2.64
N ARG A 80 17.84 -11.94 1.73
CA ARG A 80 18.65 -13.15 1.50
C ARG A 80 19.29 -13.18 0.11
N ASN A 81 19.01 -12.17 -0.71
CA ASN A 81 19.43 -12.04 -2.09
C ASN A 81 19.45 -10.55 -2.50
N SER A 82 19.89 -10.28 -3.73
CA SER A 82 19.91 -8.95 -4.35
C SER A 82 18.62 -8.62 -5.12
N MET A 83 17.58 -9.45 -5.03
CA MET A 83 16.30 -9.20 -5.71
C MET A 83 15.57 -8.06 -5.02
N CYS A 84 15.07 -7.09 -5.78
CA CYS A 84 14.34 -5.95 -5.24
C CYS A 84 13.08 -6.37 -4.46
N PHE A 85 12.76 -5.68 -3.37
CA PHE A 85 11.64 -6.06 -2.49
C PHE A 85 10.30 -6.14 -3.24
N GLU A 86 10.10 -5.31 -4.26
CA GLU A 86 8.91 -5.28 -5.11
C GLU A 86 8.77 -6.61 -5.87
N VAL A 87 9.89 -7.13 -6.39
CA VAL A 87 9.92 -8.41 -7.12
C VAL A 87 9.78 -9.58 -6.17
N GLU A 88 10.51 -9.58 -5.05
CA GLU A 88 10.38 -10.64 -4.03
C GLU A 88 8.95 -10.67 -3.44
N GLY A 89 8.36 -9.50 -3.20
CA GLY A 89 6.99 -9.37 -2.73
C GLY A 89 5.97 -9.87 -3.75
N ALA A 90 6.16 -9.56 -5.03
CA ALA A 90 5.31 -10.04 -6.11
C ALA A 90 5.36 -11.58 -6.26
N GLU A 91 6.53 -12.21 -6.13
CA GLU A 91 6.65 -13.66 -6.16
C GLU A 91 5.88 -14.34 -5.01
N ILE A 92 5.98 -13.77 -3.80
CA ILE A 92 5.23 -14.23 -2.62
C ILE A 92 3.73 -14.06 -2.85
N ALA A 93 3.31 -12.89 -3.32
CA ALA A 93 1.92 -12.58 -3.57
C ALA A 93 1.33 -13.53 -4.61
N ARG A 94 1.97 -13.70 -5.76
CA ARG A 94 1.48 -14.62 -6.81
C ARG A 94 1.30 -16.03 -6.27
N ALA A 95 2.30 -16.57 -5.58
CA ALA A 95 2.24 -17.92 -5.02
C ALA A 95 1.12 -18.06 -3.98
N PHE A 96 0.94 -17.05 -3.12
CA PHE A 96 -0.14 -17.01 -2.15
C PHE A 96 -1.51 -16.97 -2.82
N LEU A 97 -1.70 -16.10 -3.82
CA LEU A 97 -3.00 -15.87 -4.45
C LEU A 97 -3.45 -17.10 -5.25
N VAL A 98 -2.56 -17.72 -6.03
CA VAL A 98 -2.85 -18.97 -6.75
C VAL A 98 -3.22 -20.08 -5.76
N ARG A 99 -2.49 -20.21 -4.65
CA ARG A 99 -2.77 -21.22 -3.63
C ARG A 99 -4.13 -21.01 -2.94
N ASN A 100 -4.62 -19.78 -2.88
CA ASN A 100 -5.92 -19.44 -2.29
C ASN A 100 -7.04 -19.32 -3.35
N GLY A 101 -6.83 -19.84 -4.56
CA GLY A 101 -7.89 -19.99 -5.56
C GLY A 101 -8.05 -18.82 -6.54
N MET A 102 -7.17 -17.82 -6.52
CA MET A 102 -7.16 -16.79 -7.56
C MET A 102 -6.71 -17.40 -8.91
N PRO A 103 -7.40 -17.12 -10.02
CA PRO A 103 -6.94 -17.53 -11.35
C PRO A 103 -5.51 -17.05 -11.61
N ALA A 104 -4.68 -17.90 -12.22
CA ALA A 104 -3.25 -17.61 -12.40
C ALA A 104 -3.00 -16.30 -13.18
N GLY A 105 -3.85 -15.97 -14.16
CA GLY A 105 -3.76 -14.70 -14.90
C GLY A 105 -4.03 -13.46 -14.05
N ASP A 106 -4.96 -13.55 -13.09
CA ASP A 106 -5.28 -12.44 -12.19
C ASP A 106 -4.24 -12.31 -11.07
N ALA A 107 -3.70 -13.45 -10.59
CA ALA A 107 -2.56 -13.45 -9.67
C ALA A 107 -1.29 -12.85 -10.32
N GLU A 108 -1.08 -13.08 -11.62
CA GLU A 108 0.01 -12.44 -12.36
C GLU A 108 -0.21 -10.93 -12.53
N LYS A 109 -1.44 -10.47 -12.82
CA LYS A 109 -1.75 -9.02 -12.82
C LYS A 109 -1.49 -8.37 -11.46
N ALA A 110 -1.88 -9.04 -10.37
CA ALA A 110 -1.59 -8.55 -9.02
C ALA A 110 -0.08 -8.47 -8.75
N ALA A 111 0.68 -9.48 -9.19
CA ALA A 111 2.14 -9.49 -9.09
C ALA A 111 2.78 -8.36 -9.91
N ILE A 112 2.30 -8.11 -11.14
CA ILE A 112 2.75 -6.99 -11.97
C ILE A 112 2.45 -5.66 -11.27
N ALA A 113 1.23 -5.45 -10.77
CA ALA A 113 0.90 -4.24 -10.02
C ALA A 113 1.86 -4.01 -8.84
N ILE A 114 2.19 -5.08 -8.10
CA ILE A 114 3.18 -5.02 -7.01
C ILE A 114 4.58 -4.69 -7.52
N ILE A 115 5.04 -5.21 -8.66
CA ILE A 115 6.36 -4.83 -9.21
C ILE A 115 6.39 -3.35 -9.59
N LEU A 116 5.25 -2.83 -10.07
CA LEU A 116 5.16 -1.52 -10.68
C LEU A 116 4.76 -0.38 -9.74
N HIS A 117 4.27 -0.66 -8.54
CA HIS A 117 3.66 0.34 -7.64
C HIS A 117 4.54 1.54 -7.25
N MET A 118 5.84 1.47 -7.50
CA MET A 118 6.79 2.56 -7.26
C MET A 118 7.63 2.89 -8.50
N ARG A 119 7.28 2.37 -9.68
CA ARG A 119 8.02 2.62 -10.93
C ARG A 119 7.64 3.99 -11.48
N ALA A 120 8.60 4.70 -12.07
CA ALA A 120 8.27 5.91 -12.81
C ALA A 120 7.47 5.56 -14.09
N GLY A 121 6.42 6.33 -14.38
CA GLY A 121 5.71 6.28 -15.66
C GLY A 121 4.82 5.06 -15.87
N VAL A 122 4.18 4.54 -14.83
CA VAL A 122 3.15 3.50 -14.97
C VAL A 122 1.96 4.06 -15.74
N GLY A 123 1.56 3.38 -16.83
CA GLY A 123 0.48 3.80 -17.72
C GLY A 123 -0.59 2.71 -17.88
N LEU A 124 -1.68 3.02 -18.59
CA LEU A 124 -2.79 2.07 -18.80
C LEU A 124 -2.37 0.79 -19.53
N ASP A 125 -1.33 0.85 -20.35
CA ASP A 125 -0.74 -0.33 -21.02
C ASP A 125 -0.12 -1.33 -20.03
N ASP A 126 0.19 -0.90 -18.80
CA ASP A 126 0.66 -1.76 -17.70
C ASP A 126 -0.49 -2.42 -16.90
N GLY A 127 -1.74 -2.15 -17.28
CA GLY A 127 -2.94 -2.59 -16.57
C GLY A 127 -3.46 -1.54 -15.59
N ILE A 128 -4.79 -1.44 -15.51
CA ILE A 128 -5.46 -0.42 -14.70
C ILE A 128 -5.15 -0.56 -13.20
N GLU A 129 -5.05 -1.78 -12.68
CA GLU A 129 -4.71 -2.01 -11.28
C GLU A 129 -3.27 -1.59 -10.95
N SER A 130 -2.34 -1.69 -11.90
CA SER A 130 -0.98 -1.17 -11.76
C SER A 130 -0.99 0.36 -11.61
N VAL A 131 -1.76 1.06 -12.46
CA VAL A 131 -1.91 2.52 -12.39
C VAL A 131 -2.56 2.95 -11.07
N LEU A 132 -3.61 2.26 -10.66
CA LEU A 132 -4.31 2.58 -9.42
C LEU A 132 -3.43 2.35 -8.19
N LEU A 133 -2.66 1.26 -8.14
CA LEU A 133 -1.77 0.98 -7.02
C LEU A 133 -0.58 1.97 -6.96
N ASP A 134 0.01 2.33 -8.10
CA ASP A 134 1.06 3.36 -8.17
C ASP A 134 0.54 4.72 -7.68
N ARG A 135 -0.62 5.17 -8.18
CA ARG A 135 -1.24 6.43 -7.75
C ARG A 135 -1.61 6.39 -6.26
N ALA A 136 -2.15 5.28 -5.78
CA ALA A 136 -2.58 5.14 -4.40
C ALA A 136 -1.42 5.15 -3.40
N THR A 137 -0.34 4.43 -3.70
CA THR A 137 0.86 4.40 -2.85
C THR A 137 1.61 5.73 -2.93
N GLY A 138 1.70 6.36 -4.11
CA GLY A 138 2.18 7.73 -4.26
C GLY A 138 1.38 8.74 -3.44
N LEU A 139 0.05 8.61 -3.44
CA LEU A 139 -0.83 9.42 -2.59
C LEU A 139 -0.53 9.17 -1.11
N ASP A 140 -0.54 7.93 -0.63
CA ASP A 140 -0.37 7.66 0.81
C ASP A 140 1.06 7.94 1.32
N VAL A 141 2.08 7.87 0.46
CA VAL A 141 3.47 8.13 0.85
C VAL A 141 3.83 9.60 0.71
N ARG A 142 3.51 10.23 -0.43
CA ARG A 142 3.97 11.59 -0.76
C ARG A 142 2.86 12.64 -0.76
N GLY A 143 1.59 12.22 -0.75
CA GLY A 143 0.45 13.13 -0.88
C GLY A 143 0.14 13.51 -2.32
N ASP A 144 0.64 12.76 -3.29
CA ASP A 144 0.36 12.96 -4.71
C ASP A 144 -1.16 12.86 -4.94
N GLY A 145 -1.74 13.88 -5.59
CA GLY A 145 -3.19 13.89 -5.84
C GLY A 145 -4.04 13.87 -4.56
N TYR A 146 -3.56 14.40 -3.44
CA TYR A 146 -4.23 14.38 -2.12
C TYR A 146 -5.74 14.69 -2.16
N SER A 147 -6.16 15.67 -2.97
CA SER A 147 -7.56 16.10 -3.07
C SER A 147 -8.48 15.10 -3.78
N LEU A 148 -7.93 14.14 -4.53
CA LEU A 148 -8.71 13.14 -5.27
C LEU A 148 -9.55 12.23 -4.37
N VAL A 149 -9.18 12.14 -3.09
CA VAL A 149 -9.82 11.27 -2.10
C VAL A 149 -10.50 12.05 -0.97
N ASP A 150 -10.71 13.36 -1.13
CA ASP A 150 -11.29 14.24 -0.10
C ASP A 150 -12.60 13.68 0.49
N ALA A 151 -13.44 13.08 -0.35
CA ALA A 151 -14.74 12.54 0.05
C ALA A 151 -14.67 11.35 1.00
N VAL A 152 -13.64 10.50 0.89
CA VAL A 152 -13.52 9.26 1.69
C VAL A 152 -12.40 9.33 2.72
N ARG A 153 -11.48 10.29 2.58
CA ARG A 153 -10.26 10.35 3.38
C ARG A 153 -10.47 10.41 4.90
N PRO A 154 -11.38 11.25 5.44
CA PRO A 154 -11.56 11.34 6.89
C PRO A 154 -11.89 9.98 7.51
N GLU A 155 -12.86 9.26 6.95
CA GLU A 155 -13.31 7.97 7.49
C GLU A 155 -12.27 6.86 7.29
N VAL A 156 -11.57 6.83 6.15
CA VAL A 156 -10.49 5.86 5.91
C VAL A 156 -9.31 6.08 6.87
N VAL A 157 -8.93 7.33 7.13
CA VAL A 157 -7.84 7.66 8.07
C VAL A 157 -8.25 7.45 9.52
N GLU A 158 -9.53 7.65 9.87
CA GLU A 158 -10.05 7.30 11.19
C GLU A 158 -10.00 5.79 11.43
N ALA A 159 -10.44 4.98 10.45
CA ALA A 159 -10.41 3.53 10.54
C ALA A 159 -8.98 2.94 10.52
N PHE A 160 -8.09 3.53 9.72
CA PHE A 160 -6.70 3.08 9.57
C PHE A 160 -5.72 4.26 9.73
N PRO A 161 -5.45 4.70 10.97
CA PRO A 161 -4.62 5.86 11.24
C PRO A 161 -3.20 5.75 10.68
N ARG A 162 -2.63 6.89 10.27
CA ARG A 162 -1.23 6.95 9.82
C ARG A 162 -0.26 6.75 10.98
N GLY A 163 -0.54 7.34 12.13
CA GLY A 163 0.37 7.31 13.28
C GLY A 163 1.80 7.68 12.89
N ALA A 164 2.78 6.85 13.25
CA ALA A 164 4.18 7.05 12.91
C ALA A 164 4.58 6.48 11.53
N PHE A 165 3.64 6.39 10.57
CA PHE A 165 3.87 5.81 9.24
C PHE A 165 5.09 6.45 8.56
N ASP A 166 5.14 7.78 8.47
CA ASP A 166 6.18 8.47 7.70
C ASP A 166 7.60 8.09 8.15
N ARG A 167 7.84 8.18 9.47
CA ARG A 167 9.12 7.80 10.08
C ARG A 167 9.45 6.32 9.88
N ARG A 168 8.47 5.43 10.03
CA ARG A 168 8.69 3.97 9.94
C ARG A 168 8.89 3.50 8.51
N PHE A 169 8.16 4.08 7.56
CA PHE A 169 8.28 3.79 6.13
C PHE A 169 9.61 4.29 5.59
N LEU A 170 10.00 5.53 5.90
CA LEU A 170 11.31 6.07 5.51
C LEU A 170 12.46 5.17 6.01
N ALA A 171 12.43 4.78 7.30
CA ALA A 171 13.43 3.88 7.86
C ALA A 171 13.42 2.47 7.22
N ALA A 172 12.28 2.00 6.71
CA ALA A 172 12.22 0.72 5.98
C ALA A 172 12.86 0.84 4.59
N ILE A 173 12.58 1.93 3.87
CA ILE A 173 13.20 2.22 2.57
C ILE A 173 14.71 2.42 2.70
N GLU A 174 15.17 3.17 3.71
CA GLU A 174 16.62 3.34 3.97
C GLU A 174 17.33 2.00 4.19
N ARG A 175 16.72 1.08 4.94
CA ARG A 175 17.26 -0.28 5.12
C ARG A 175 17.28 -1.08 3.83
N GLU A 176 16.21 -1.02 3.03
CA GLU A 176 16.16 -1.71 1.74
C GLU A 176 17.27 -1.19 0.82
N VAL A 177 17.44 0.13 0.70
CA VAL A 177 18.47 0.74 -0.15
C VAL A 177 19.88 0.40 0.32
N ALA A 178 20.11 0.34 1.64
CA ALA A 178 21.41 -0.05 2.19
C ALA A 178 21.81 -1.48 1.79
N VAL A 179 20.84 -2.36 1.52
CA VAL A 179 21.11 -3.75 1.12
C VAL A 179 21.01 -3.95 -0.39
N ARG A 180 20.09 -3.26 -1.06
CA ARG A 180 19.74 -3.41 -2.48
C ARG A 180 19.69 -2.03 -3.17
N PRO A 181 20.85 -1.39 -3.40
CA PRO A 181 20.92 -0.01 -3.93
C PRO A 181 20.52 0.12 -5.41
N GLY A 182 20.28 -0.98 -6.13
CA GLY A 182 19.90 -0.98 -7.54
C GLY A 182 18.38 -0.98 -7.81
N CYS A 183 17.56 -0.89 -6.77
CA CYS A 183 16.11 -1.08 -6.85
C CYS A 183 15.33 0.25 -6.92
N GLN A 184 14.00 0.19 -7.17
CA GLN A 184 13.20 1.42 -7.26
C GLN A 184 13.16 2.17 -5.93
N SER A 185 13.32 1.47 -4.80
CA SER A 185 13.56 2.07 -3.47
C SER A 185 14.69 3.09 -3.47
N ALA A 186 15.80 2.86 -4.18
CA ALA A 186 16.93 3.80 -4.26
C ALA A 186 16.57 5.05 -5.07
N ARG A 187 15.82 4.87 -6.17
CA ARG A 187 15.26 5.98 -6.94
C ARG A 187 14.28 6.80 -6.11
N LEU A 188 13.37 6.15 -5.37
CA LEU A 188 12.42 6.81 -4.48
C LEU A 188 13.16 7.62 -3.41
N LEU A 189 14.15 7.01 -2.75
CA LEU A 189 14.90 7.65 -1.68
C LEU A 189 15.74 8.83 -2.18
N HIS A 190 16.53 8.62 -3.23
CA HIS A 190 17.56 9.58 -3.64
C HIS A 190 17.13 10.51 -4.78
N THR A 191 16.46 9.98 -5.82
CA THR A 191 16.08 10.77 -7.00
C THR A 191 14.79 11.54 -6.76
N THR A 192 13.76 10.88 -6.22
CA THR A 192 12.51 11.54 -5.85
C THR A 192 12.67 12.38 -4.57
N GLY A 193 13.65 12.03 -3.71
CA GLY A 193 13.88 12.76 -2.46
C GLY A 193 12.79 12.48 -1.42
N LEU A 194 12.52 11.19 -1.18
CA LEU A 194 11.41 10.70 -0.34
C LEU A 194 11.23 11.49 0.97
N ALA A 195 12.30 11.68 1.74
CA ALA A 195 12.22 12.38 3.02
C ALA A 195 11.70 13.82 2.88
N ALA A 196 12.14 14.52 1.83
CA ALA A 196 11.75 15.90 1.57
C ALA A 196 10.31 16.00 1.04
N GLU A 197 9.89 15.04 0.21
CA GLU A 197 8.51 14.92 -0.27
C GLU A 197 7.55 14.65 0.89
N MET A 198 7.85 13.68 1.74
CA MET A 198 7.03 13.36 2.92
C MET A 198 6.91 14.57 3.87
N ALA A 199 8.01 15.28 4.11
CA ALA A 199 8.00 16.46 4.97
C ALA A 199 7.14 17.62 4.43
N ARG A 200 7.05 17.78 3.11
CA ARG A 200 6.20 18.79 2.44
C ARG A 200 4.77 18.32 2.20
N SER A 201 4.51 17.02 2.33
CA SER A 201 3.21 16.43 2.08
C SER A 201 2.13 17.01 2.97
N ARG A 202 0.89 17.05 2.48
CA ARG A 202 -0.29 17.37 3.31
C ARG A 202 -0.54 16.33 4.41
N TRP A 203 0.12 15.18 4.35
CA TRP A 203 0.16 14.21 5.44
C TRP A 203 1.05 14.63 6.61
N SER A 204 2.03 15.50 6.36
CA SER A 204 2.97 15.97 7.37
C SER A 204 2.21 16.76 8.44
N THR A 205 2.14 16.20 9.64
CA THR A 205 1.50 16.84 10.79
C THR A 205 2.39 17.89 11.45
N ALA A 206 3.28 18.55 10.70
CA ALA A 206 4.06 19.69 11.16
C ALA A 206 3.11 20.86 11.49
N GLY A 207 2.45 20.79 12.65
CA GLY A 207 1.44 21.74 13.11
C GLY A 207 0.41 21.25 14.14
N THR A 208 0.30 19.95 14.44
CA THR A 208 -0.70 19.45 15.43
C THR A 208 -0.09 18.57 16.51
N ASP A 209 1.02 18.99 17.11
CA ASP A 209 1.36 18.59 18.48
C ASP A 209 0.56 19.49 19.45
N GLY A 210 -0.75 19.24 19.51
CA GLY A 210 -1.64 19.79 20.52
C GLY A 210 -1.46 19.03 21.83
N ALA A 211 -0.93 19.73 22.82
CA ALA A 211 -0.79 19.34 24.22
C ALA A 211 -1.80 18.28 24.72
N SER A 212 -1.28 17.16 25.22
CA SER A 212 -2.01 16.38 26.23
C SER A 212 -2.03 17.20 27.52
N PRO A 213 -3.21 17.46 28.14
CA PRO A 213 -3.25 17.95 29.49
C PRO A 213 -2.82 16.81 30.40
N ILE A 214 -1.69 16.99 31.07
CA ILE A 214 -1.30 16.15 32.20
C ILE A 214 -2.31 16.47 33.30
N GLY A 215 -3.27 15.56 33.51
CA GLY A 215 -4.19 15.61 34.64
C GLY A 215 -3.41 15.38 35.94
N GLY A 216 -3.52 16.35 36.84
CA GLY A 216 -3.36 16.16 38.29
C GLY A 216 -4.73 16.08 38.95
#